data_AF-A0A8H6CNA7-F1
#
_entry.id   AF-A0A8H6CNA7-F1
#
_cell.length_a   1.000
_cell.length_b   1.000
_cell.length_c   1.000
_cell.angle_alpha   90.00
_cell.angle_beta   90.00
_cell.angle_gamma   90.00
#
_symmetry.space_group_name_H-M   'P 1'
#
loop_
_entity.id
_entity.type
_entity.pdbx_description
1 polymer ?
#
loop_
_entity_poly.entity_id
_entity_poly.type
_entity_poly.pdbx_seq_one_letter_code
_entity_poly.pdbx_strand_id
1 'polypeptide(L)'
;MSARLFFYAKQCDVSVAPRQFKEASLAREVDRLRSFYEKIDVHAYEETRTLVNSPAHPDSRIIEHFTQYPHWIGRRDKRGQPICMFDVAKLDSKTMAAFKKSSAKMEVKGSDLKMPGIVSTEMLRAFTIFDTLARFVMPLCSAVPSRKYPDIAVTKTLCVIDISGMGLRQFWNLRGYLQDFSRLVGINYPEILDHVLVRFSPASLRFQSVTTVTISLIGRHQVIGAPSYFPTVWSCIQKWVGANIVKKIHILQPSEVLPTLQK
;
A
#
# COMPACT_ATOMS: atom_id res chain seq x y z
N MET A 1 10.93 0.16 14.57
CA MET A 1 11.40 0.77 13.30
C MET A 1 12.65 1.60 13.58
N SER A 2 13.69 1.49 12.76
CA SER A 2 14.97 2.19 13.01
C SER A 2 14.89 3.69 12.71
N ALA A 3 15.50 4.52 13.55
CA ALA A 3 15.66 5.96 13.32
C ALA A 3 16.37 6.26 11.99
N ARG A 4 17.27 5.38 11.53
CA ARG A 4 18.01 5.51 10.27
C ARG A 4 17.10 5.76 9.06
N LEU A 5 15.91 5.14 9.01
CA LEU A 5 14.96 5.31 7.90
C LEU A 5 14.39 6.73 7.84
N PHE A 6 14.22 7.38 8.99
CA PHE A 6 13.75 8.76 9.08
C PHE A 6 14.81 9.74 8.56
N PHE A 7 16.09 9.50 8.88
CA PHE A 7 17.19 10.27 8.33
C PHE A 7 17.27 10.12 6.81
N TYR A 8 17.18 8.89 6.28
CA TYR A 8 17.19 8.69 4.83
C TYR A 8 16.02 9.37 4.11
N ALA A 9 14.81 9.30 4.66
CA ALA A 9 13.66 9.99 4.08
C ALA A 9 13.81 11.52 4.03
N LYS A 10 14.65 12.08 4.92
CA LYS A 10 14.92 13.52 5.02
C LYS A 10 16.31 13.90 4.53
N GLN A 11 16.96 13.05 3.74
CA GLN A 11 18.29 13.33 3.17
C GLN A 11 19.32 13.70 4.26
N CYS A 12 19.23 13.02 5.40
CA CYS A 12 20.05 13.23 6.59
C CYS A 12 19.92 14.62 7.23
N ASP A 13 18.82 15.35 6.99
CA ASP A 13 18.52 16.60 7.69
C ASP A 13 18.27 16.37 9.17
N VAL A 14 19.26 16.75 9.99
CA VAL A 14 19.26 16.61 11.45
C VAL A 14 18.26 17.52 12.16
N SER A 15 17.69 18.52 11.48
CA SER A 15 16.67 19.41 12.06
C SER A 15 15.26 18.84 11.90
N VAL A 16 15.01 18.05 10.85
CA VAL A 16 13.67 17.52 10.53
C VAL A 16 13.54 16.05 10.90
N ALA A 17 14.55 15.22 10.62
CA ALA A 17 14.46 13.78 10.84
C ALA A 17 14.18 13.38 12.30
N PRO A 18 14.84 13.98 13.32
CA PRO A 18 14.56 13.64 14.71
C PRO A 18 13.15 14.04 15.15
N ARG A 19 12.63 15.17 14.67
CA ARG A 19 11.27 15.62 14.96
C ARG A 19 10.24 14.63 14.42
N GLN A 20 10.38 14.23 13.15
CA GLN A 20 9.49 13.23 12.57
C GLN A 20 9.62 11.87 13.27
N PHE A 21 10.85 11.46 13.61
CA PHE A 21 11.06 10.21 14.35
C PHE A 21 10.36 10.24 15.71
N LYS A 22 10.43 11.37 16.44
CA LYS A 22 9.72 11.58 17.69
C LYS A 22 8.20 11.54 17.50
N GLU A 23 7.67 12.26 16.51
CA GLU A 23 6.23 12.25 16.19
C GLU A 23 5.72 10.85 15.86
N ALA A 24 6.43 10.10 15.00
CA ALA A 24 6.08 8.74 14.65
C ALA A 24 6.25 7.73 15.81
N SER A 25 7.18 8.00 16.73
CA SER A 25 7.38 7.15 17.91
C SER A 25 6.30 7.40 18.93
N LEU A 26 5.95 8.67 19.20
CA LEU A 26 4.76 9.03 19.97
C LEU A 26 3.52 8.40 19.35
N ALA A 27 3.40 8.42 18.01
CA ALA A 27 2.29 7.79 17.33
C ALA A 27 2.18 6.28 17.50
N ARG A 28 3.29 5.61 17.86
CA ARG A 28 3.35 4.18 18.18
C ARG A 28 3.28 3.87 19.68
N GLU A 29 3.73 4.79 20.53
CA GLU A 29 3.90 4.60 21.97
C GLU A 29 2.61 4.79 22.76
N VAL A 30 1.61 5.48 22.22
CA VAL A 30 0.37 5.69 22.97
C VAL A 30 -0.25 4.34 23.32
N ASP A 31 -0.62 4.17 24.58
CA ASP A 31 -1.42 3.08 25.17
C ASP A 31 -2.63 2.64 24.32
N ARG A 32 -2.99 3.46 23.32
CA ARG A 32 -3.99 3.22 22.29
C ARG A 32 -3.61 2.19 21.25
N LEU A 33 -2.36 2.09 20.77
CA LEU A 33 -2.04 1.04 19.80
C LEU A 33 -2.03 -0.33 20.48
N ARG A 34 -1.50 -0.40 21.71
CA ARG A 34 -1.56 -1.61 22.54
C ARG A 34 -3.01 -1.98 22.85
N SER A 35 -3.82 -1.05 23.36
CA SER A 35 -5.24 -1.33 23.62
C SER A 35 -6.05 -1.57 22.34
N PHE A 36 -5.65 -1.01 21.20
CA PHE A 36 -6.22 -1.35 19.90
C PHE A 36 -5.87 -2.80 19.54
N TYR A 37 -4.62 -3.24 19.69
CA TYR A 37 -4.27 -4.65 19.50
C TYR A 37 -5.01 -5.60 20.45
N GLU A 38 -5.29 -5.19 21.68
CA GLU A 38 -6.05 -5.99 22.65
C GLU A 38 -7.55 -6.06 22.34
N LYS A 39 -8.10 -5.00 21.72
CA LYS A 39 -9.54 -4.86 21.48
C LYS A 39 -9.95 -5.05 20.03
N ILE A 40 -8.99 -5.13 19.11
CA ILE A 40 -9.29 -5.30 17.69
C ILE A 40 -9.99 -6.64 17.51
N ASP A 41 -11.20 -6.58 16.96
CA ASP A 41 -11.90 -7.79 16.58
C ASP A 41 -11.11 -8.51 15.49
N VAL A 42 -10.72 -9.76 15.76
CA VAL A 42 -9.86 -10.56 14.88
C VAL A 42 -10.55 -10.77 13.53
N HIS A 43 -11.88 -10.99 13.51
CA HIS A 43 -12.62 -11.13 12.27
C HIS A 43 -12.56 -9.85 11.44
N ALA A 44 -12.79 -8.69 12.04
CA ALA A 44 -12.72 -7.41 11.35
C ALA A 44 -11.28 -7.00 10.97
N TYR A 45 -10.25 -7.52 11.64
CA TYR A 45 -8.86 -7.45 11.17
C TYR A 45 -8.64 -8.35 9.96
N GLU A 46 -9.10 -9.60 9.99
CA GLU A 46 -8.98 -10.54 8.88
C GLU A 46 -9.86 -10.15 7.67
N GLU A 47 -10.96 -9.43 7.86
CA GLU A 47 -11.75 -8.81 6.78
C GLU A 47 -10.94 -7.81 5.96
N THR A 48 -9.88 -7.23 6.52
CA THR A 48 -8.96 -6.38 5.74
C THR A 48 -8.09 -7.19 4.78
N ARG A 49 -7.93 -8.50 5.05
CA ARG A 49 -7.04 -9.47 4.38
C ARG A 49 -7.79 -10.48 3.50
N THR A 50 -9.08 -10.70 3.77
CA THR A 50 -9.87 -11.84 3.29
C THR A 50 -11.16 -11.40 2.58
N LEU A 51 -11.50 -12.13 1.52
CA LEU A 51 -12.65 -11.95 0.65
C LEU A 51 -14.03 -12.23 1.25
N VAL A 52 -15.00 -11.61 0.59
CA VAL A 52 -16.34 -12.14 0.32
C VAL A 52 -16.26 -13.38 -0.60
N ASN A 53 -16.86 -14.49 -0.18
CA ASN A 53 -17.05 -15.71 -0.97
C ASN A 53 -17.51 -15.41 -2.41
N SER A 54 -16.68 -15.74 -3.41
CA SER A 54 -17.13 -15.83 -4.80
C SER A 54 -17.51 -17.29 -5.08
N PRO A 55 -18.79 -17.60 -5.36
CA PRO A 55 -19.25 -18.98 -5.63
C PRO A 55 -18.82 -19.50 -7.01
N ALA A 56 -17.92 -18.80 -7.72
CA ALA A 56 -17.72 -19.02 -9.16
C ALA A 56 -16.80 -20.19 -9.51
N HIS A 57 -15.96 -20.73 -8.62
CA HIS A 57 -15.10 -21.87 -8.97
C HIS A 57 -14.69 -22.77 -7.80
N PRO A 58 -15.09 -24.06 -7.79
CA PRO A 58 -14.73 -25.01 -6.73
C PRO A 58 -13.24 -25.39 -6.68
N ASP A 59 -12.49 -25.22 -7.77
CA ASP A 59 -11.06 -25.59 -7.85
C ASP A 59 -10.09 -24.40 -7.85
N SER A 60 -10.60 -23.18 -7.71
CA SER A 60 -9.73 -21.99 -7.69
C SER A 60 -9.11 -21.82 -6.31
N ARG A 61 -7.91 -22.37 -6.11
CA ARG A 61 -6.97 -21.95 -5.05
C ARG A 61 -6.38 -20.55 -5.32
N ILE A 62 -7.04 -19.74 -6.15
CA ILE A 62 -6.72 -18.33 -6.28
C ILE A 62 -7.43 -17.66 -5.13
N ILE A 63 -6.65 -17.31 -4.12
CA ILE A 63 -7.07 -16.35 -3.12
C ILE A 63 -7.29 -15.05 -3.88
N GLU A 64 -8.50 -14.84 -4.39
CA GLU A 64 -8.97 -13.49 -4.65
C GLU A 64 -8.76 -12.77 -3.29
N HIS A 65 -8.14 -11.60 -3.27
CA HIS A 65 -7.83 -10.92 -2.02
C HIS A 65 -8.60 -9.59 -2.03
N PHE A 66 -9.44 -9.38 -1.03
CA PHE A 66 -10.02 -8.05 -0.77
C PHE A 66 -9.02 -7.32 0.11
N THR A 67 -8.31 -6.34 -0.44
CA THR A 67 -7.23 -5.68 0.29
C THR A 67 -7.57 -4.21 0.43
N GLN A 68 -8.19 -3.85 1.56
CA GLN A 68 -8.45 -2.45 1.92
C GLN A 68 -7.13 -1.67 2.05
N TYR A 69 -6.06 -2.38 2.41
CA TYR A 69 -4.70 -1.87 2.50
C TYR A 69 -3.72 -2.83 1.82
N PRO A 70 -2.48 -2.43 1.55
CA PRO A 70 -1.45 -3.35 1.06
C PRO A 70 -1.18 -4.52 2.02
N HIS A 71 -1.26 -5.74 1.54
CA HIS A 71 -1.03 -6.96 2.34
C HIS A 71 0.05 -7.85 1.76
N TRP A 72 0.89 -8.39 2.64
CA TRP A 72 1.90 -9.37 2.26
C TRP A 72 1.25 -10.67 1.77
N ILE A 73 1.55 -11.07 0.54
CA ILE A 73 0.98 -12.28 -0.08
C ILE A 73 1.77 -13.55 0.24
N GLY A 74 2.63 -13.53 1.27
CA GLY A 74 3.51 -14.65 1.63
C GLY A 74 4.68 -14.86 0.67
N ARG A 75 4.90 -13.96 -0.29
CA ARG A 75 5.98 -14.03 -1.30
C ARG A 75 7.03 -12.95 -1.08
N ARG A 76 8.20 -13.16 -1.67
CA ARG A 76 9.34 -12.24 -1.62
C ARG A 76 9.91 -12.03 -3.01
N ASP A 77 10.51 -10.87 -3.24
CA ASP A 77 11.31 -10.61 -4.44
C ASP A 77 12.67 -11.32 -4.35
N LYS A 78 13.49 -11.19 -5.41
CA LYS A 78 14.84 -11.77 -5.46
C LYS A 78 15.82 -11.20 -4.41
N ARG A 79 15.51 -10.04 -3.84
CA ARG A 79 16.29 -9.40 -2.76
C ARG A 79 15.83 -9.84 -1.38
N GLY A 80 14.73 -10.60 -1.30
CA GLY A 80 14.13 -11.06 -0.06
C GLY A 80 13.15 -10.07 0.55
N GLN A 81 12.79 -8.99 -0.15
CA GLN A 81 11.78 -8.04 0.32
C GLN A 81 10.38 -8.67 0.22
N PRO A 82 9.48 -8.43 1.19
CA PRO A 82 8.10 -8.88 1.09
C PRO A 82 7.41 -8.27 -0.13
N ILE A 83 6.58 -9.06 -0.80
CA ILE A 83 5.69 -8.57 -1.87
C ILE A 83 4.31 -8.33 -1.26
N CYS A 84 3.86 -7.07 -1.27
CA CYS A 84 2.52 -6.69 -0.86
C CYS A 84 1.62 -6.46 -2.08
N MET A 85 0.34 -6.78 -1.96
CA MET A 85 -0.68 -6.50 -2.98
C MET A 85 -1.75 -5.56 -2.43
N PHE A 86 -2.19 -4.61 -3.25
CA PHE A 86 -3.25 -3.67 -2.95
C PHE A 86 -4.20 -3.52 -4.13
N ASP A 87 -5.38 -4.12 -4.04
CA ASP A 87 -6.42 -4.10 -5.07
C ASP A 87 -7.38 -2.91 -4.83
N VAL A 88 -7.00 -1.77 -5.39
CA VAL A 88 -7.76 -0.51 -5.24
C VAL A 88 -9.01 -0.54 -6.09
N ALA A 89 -9.00 -1.27 -7.21
CA ALA A 89 -10.16 -1.40 -8.09
C ALA A 89 -11.37 -2.04 -7.41
N LYS A 90 -11.15 -2.90 -6.41
CA LYS A 90 -12.22 -3.49 -5.60
C LYS A 90 -12.81 -2.57 -4.53
N LEU A 91 -12.22 -1.39 -4.27
CA LEU A 91 -12.74 -0.44 -3.30
C LEU A 91 -13.89 0.39 -3.91
N ASP A 92 -15.03 -0.26 -4.17
CA ASP A 92 -16.22 0.43 -4.64
C ASP A 92 -17.00 1.09 -3.49
N SER A 93 -18.04 1.85 -3.83
CA SER A 93 -18.86 2.56 -2.84
C SER A 93 -19.52 1.61 -1.82
N LYS A 94 -19.94 0.41 -2.26
CA LYS A 94 -20.58 -0.59 -1.40
C LYS A 94 -19.59 -1.12 -0.37
N THR A 95 -18.39 -1.45 -0.81
CA THR A 95 -17.34 -2.00 0.04
C THR A 95 -16.83 -0.95 1.02
N MET A 96 -16.59 0.27 0.56
CA MET A 96 -16.14 1.35 1.45
C MET A 96 -17.20 1.69 2.51
N ALA A 97 -18.50 1.58 2.19
CA ALA A 97 -19.56 1.74 3.19
C ALA A 97 -19.55 0.61 4.24
N ALA A 98 -19.40 -0.64 3.80
CA ALA A 98 -19.27 -1.79 4.72
C ALA A 98 -18.03 -1.66 5.61
N PHE A 99 -16.91 -1.25 5.02
CA PHE A 99 -15.65 -1.04 5.72
C PHE A 99 -15.76 0.05 6.80
N LYS A 100 -16.32 1.22 6.47
CA LYS A 100 -16.58 2.30 7.44
C LYS A 100 -17.50 1.83 8.57
N LYS A 101 -18.57 1.08 8.24
CA LYS A 101 -19.49 0.52 9.23
C LYS A 101 -18.78 -0.46 10.18
N SER A 102 -17.90 -1.31 9.67
CA SER A 102 -17.10 -2.23 10.49
C SER A 102 -16.11 -1.48 11.39
N SER A 103 -15.53 -0.38 10.89
CA SER A 103 -14.56 0.43 11.62
C SER A 103 -15.24 1.24 12.73
N ALA A 104 -16.47 1.71 12.52
CA ALA A 104 -17.26 2.41 13.54
C ALA A 104 -17.55 1.54 14.78
N LYS A 105 -17.66 0.22 14.62
CA LYS A 105 -17.87 -0.72 15.74
C LYS A 105 -16.65 -0.86 16.66
N MET A 106 -15.47 -0.45 16.21
CA MET A 106 -14.22 -0.51 16.98
C MET A 106 -14.00 0.73 17.86
N GLU A 107 -15.07 1.37 18.35
CA GLU A 107 -15.06 2.69 18.98
C GLU A 107 -13.81 2.99 19.83
N VAL A 108 -12.94 3.84 19.27
CA VAL A 108 -11.93 4.57 20.02
C VAL A 108 -12.54 5.94 20.28
N LYS A 109 -12.78 6.29 21.55
CA LYS A 109 -13.49 7.53 21.94
C LYS A 109 -12.81 8.76 21.31
N GLY A 110 -13.55 9.77 20.86
CA GLY A 110 -13.01 10.89 20.06
C GLY A 110 -11.88 11.72 20.71
N SER A 111 -11.73 11.72 22.04
CA SER A 111 -10.57 12.29 22.73
C SER A 111 -9.27 11.52 22.46
N ASP A 112 -9.40 10.28 21.99
CA ASP A 112 -8.33 9.33 21.78
C ASP A 112 -7.68 9.36 20.38
N LEU A 113 -8.22 10.16 19.46
CA LEU A 113 -7.71 10.28 18.08
C LEU A 113 -6.84 11.54 17.85
N LYS A 114 -6.57 12.33 18.89
CA LYS A 114 -5.78 13.59 18.80
C LYS A 114 -4.28 13.35 18.63
N MET A 115 -3.86 12.60 17.63
CA MET A 115 -2.44 12.48 17.28
C MET A 115 -2.13 13.02 15.89
N PRO A 116 -0.94 13.61 15.70
CA PRO A 116 -0.49 14.02 14.38
C PRO A 116 -0.34 12.78 13.46
N GLY A 117 -1.27 12.62 12.51
CA GLY A 117 -1.17 11.62 11.44
C GLY A 117 -2.09 10.40 11.54
N ILE A 118 -2.85 10.23 12.63
CA ILE A 118 -3.94 9.23 12.70
C ILE A 118 -5.26 9.98 12.59
N VAL A 119 -5.92 9.82 11.44
CA VAL A 119 -7.00 10.70 11.00
C VAL A 119 -8.38 10.05 11.19
N SER A 120 -8.45 8.73 11.35
CA SER A 120 -9.70 8.00 11.52
C SER A 120 -9.51 6.59 12.09
N THR A 121 -10.59 5.93 12.52
CA THR A 121 -10.56 4.54 13.00
C THR A 121 -10.13 3.55 11.90
N GLU A 122 -10.49 3.82 10.65
CA GLU A 122 -9.99 3.06 9.49
C GLU A 122 -8.46 3.09 9.44
N MET A 123 -7.87 4.27 9.65
CA MET A 123 -6.42 4.45 9.63
C MET A 123 -5.70 3.70 10.77
N LEU A 124 -6.37 3.35 11.87
CA LEU A 124 -5.80 2.46 12.88
C LEU A 124 -5.57 1.05 12.35
N ARG A 125 -6.45 0.53 11.48
CA ARG A 125 -6.23 -0.76 10.79
C ARG A 125 -5.06 -0.67 9.81
N ALA A 126 -4.94 0.43 9.07
CA ALA A 126 -3.77 0.68 8.24
C ALA A 126 -2.49 0.62 9.08
N PHE A 127 -2.52 1.23 10.26
CA PHE A 127 -1.40 1.26 11.18
C PHE A 127 -1.00 -0.14 11.63
N THR A 128 -1.94 -1.00 12.05
CA THR A 128 -1.62 -2.36 12.50
C THR A 128 -1.05 -3.23 11.38
N ILE A 129 -1.51 -3.04 10.15
CA ILE A 129 -0.98 -3.76 8.98
C ILE A 129 0.48 -3.36 8.72
N PHE A 130 0.78 -2.06 8.73
CA PHE A 130 2.15 -1.58 8.52
C PHE A 130 3.08 -1.88 9.70
N ASP A 131 2.54 -1.92 10.91
CA ASP A 131 3.27 -2.35 12.10
C ASP A 131 3.57 -3.85 12.07
N THR A 132 2.62 -4.68 11.60
CA THR A 132 2.84 -6.11 11.33
C THR A 132 3.91 -6.31 10.27
N LEU A 133 3.88 -5.52 9.19
CA LEU A 133 4.95 -5.54 8.18
C LEU A 133 6.31 -5.23 8.81
N ALA A 134 6.37 -4.18 9.65
CA ALA A 134 7.61 -3.69 10.21
C ALA A 134 8.20 -4.52 11.35
N ARG A 135 7.35 -5.07 12.22
CA ARG A 135 7.76 -5.78 13.44
C ARG A 135 7.76 -7.30 13.28
N PHE A 136 7.07 -7.83 12.28
CA PHE A 136 6.97 -9.29 12.08
C PHE A 136 7.45 -9.71 10.70
N VAL A 137 6.82 -9.24 9.62
CA VAL A 137 7.09 -9.76 8.26
C VAL A 137 8.52 -9.48 7.81
N MET A 138 9.02 -8.26 8.01
CA MET A 138 10.38 -7.89 7.60
C MET A 138 11.48 -8.62 8.39
N PRO A 139 11.39 -8.74 9.74
CA PRO A 139 12.27 -9.63 10.51
C PRO A 139 12.21 -11.08 10.05
N LEU A 140 11.00 -11.61 9.81
CA LEU A 140 10.82 -12.98 9.30
C LEU A 140 11.51 -13.18 7.95
N CYS A 141 11.35 -12.22 7.02
CA CYS A 141 12.02 -12.25 5.74
C CYS A 141 13.56 -12.14 5.89
N SER A 142 14.03 -11.36 6.85
CA SER A 142 15.46 -11.24 7.20
C SER A 142 16.04 -12.55 7.75
N ALA A 143 15.26 -13.33 8.49
CA ALA A 143 15.74 -14.59 9.05
C ALA A 143 15.96 -15.70 7.99
N VAL A 144 15.50 -15.50 6.75
CA VAL A 144 15.65 -16.53 5.71
C VAL A 144 17.12 -16.63 5.23
N PRO A 145 17.79 -17.80 5.38
CA PRO A 145 19.21 -17.94 5.04
C PRO A 145 19.50 -17.89 3.55
N SER A 146 18.56 -18.34 2.71
CA SER A 146 18.72 -18.46 1.25
C SER A 146 18.67 -17.12 0.48
N ARG A 147 18.82 -15.99 1.18
CA ARG A 147 18.78 -14.66 0.54
C ARG A 147 20.13 -14.35 -0.10
N LYS A 148 20.11 -13.54 -1.15
CA LYS A 148 21.33 -13.07 -1.83
C LYS A 148 22.29 -12.32 -0.89
N TYR A 149 21.75 -11.58 0.08
CA TYR A 149 22.53 -10.78 1.04
C TYR A 149 22.07 -11.07 2.47
N PRO A 150 22.48 -12.20 3.08
CA PRO A 150 21.98 -12.64 4.39
C PRO A 150 22.30 -11.64 5.52
N ASP A 151 23.43 -10.94 5.45
CA ASP A 151 23.85 -9.98 6.49
C ASP A 151 23.08 -8.65 6.46
N ILE A 152 22.36 -8.38 5.36
CA ILE A 152 21.58 -7.15 5.21
C ILE A 152 20.14 -7.43 5.64
N ALA A 153 19.70 -6.77 6.71
CA ALA A 153 18.33 -6.84 7.18
C ALA A 153 17.35 -6.27 6.13
N VAL A 154 16.26 -6.98 5.93
CA VAL A 154 15.14 -6.54 5.11
C VAL A 154 14.39 -5.45 5.88
N THR A 155 14.29 -4.27 5.28
CA THR A 155 13.68 -3.07 5.90
C THR A 155 12.66 -2.39 5.00
N LYS A 156 12.40 -2.96 3.82
CA LYS A 156 11.49 -2.42 2.82
C LYS A 156 10.62 -3.50 2.20
N THR A 157 9.52 -3.06 1.60
CA THR A 157 8.56 -3.89 0.86
C THR A 157 8.38 -3.38 -0.58
N LEU A 158 8.08 -4.33 -1.46
CA LEU A 158 7.61 -4.09 -2.82
C LEU A 158 6.08 -4.13 -2.82
N CYS A 159 5.43 -3.05 -3.23
CA CYS A 159 3.97 -2.97 -3.27
C CYS A 159 3.46 -3.05 -4.70
N VAL A 160 2.58 -3.99 -5.01
CA VAL A 160 1.85 -4.08 -6.27
C VAL A 160 0.45 -3.52 -6.05
N ILE A 161 0.12 -2.43 -6.73
CA ILE A 161 -1.18 -1.77 -6.67
C ILE A 161 -1.93 -2.09 -7.95
N ASP A 162 -3.05 -2.81 -7.84
CA ASP A 162 -3.92 -3.09 -8.98
C ASP A 162 -5.05 -2.04 -9.04
N ILE A 163 -5.09 -1.30 -10.14
CA ILE A 163 -6.14 -0.32 -10.46
C ILE A 163 -6.94 -0.72 -11.71
N SER A 164 -6.79 -1.96 -12.17
CA SER A 164 -7.45 -2.47 -13.37
C SER A 164 -8.97 -2.40 -13.24
N GLY A 165 -9.63 -1.78 -14.22
CA GLY A 165 -11.10 -1.62 -14.20
C GLY A 165 -11.63 -0.53 -13.27
N MET A 166 -10.79 0.19 -12.52
CA MET A 166 -11.25 1.31 -11.68
C MET A 166 -11.72 2.47 -12.56
N GLY A 167 -12.94 2.99 -12.35
CA GLY A 167 -13.45 4.16 -13.08
C GLY A 167 -12.98 5.50 -12.49
N LEU A 168 -13.03 6.58 -13.29
CA LEU A 168 -12.68 7.93 -12.83
C LEU A 168 -13.54 8.38 -11.62
N ARG A 169 -14.84 8.09 -11.64
CA ARG A 169 -15.76 8.39 -10.53
C ARG A 169 -15.37 7.66 -9.25
N GLN A 170 -15.00 6.39 -9.36
CA GLN A 170 -14.57 5.58 -8.21
C GLN A 170 -13.28 6.16 -7.61
N PHE A 171 -12.29 6.51 -8.44
CA PHE A 171 -11.07 7.15 -7.95
C PHE A 171 -11.35 8.42 -7.15
N TRP A 172 -12.22 9.31 -7.66
CA TRP A 172 -12.57 10.54 -6.95
C TRP A 172 -13.25 10.28 -5.60
N ASN A 173 -14.12 9.28 -5.54
CA ASN A 173 -14.76 8.85 -4.29
C ASN A 173 -13.73 8.29 -3.29
N LEU A 174 -12.66 7.65 -3.76
CA LEU A 174 -11.59 7.08 -2.95
C LEU A 174 -10.49 8.08 -2.58
N ARG A 175 -10.45 9.25 -3.22
CA ARG A 175 -9.35 10.21 -3.05
C ARG A 175 -9.12 10.58 -1.59
N GLY A 176 -10.15 10.91 -0.81
CA GLY A 176 -9.93 11.26 0.62
C GLY A 176 -9.26 10.13 1.40
N TYR A 177 -9.73 8.91 1.19
CA TYR A 177 -9.18 7.72 1.84
C TYR A 177 -7.71 7.46 1.48
N LEU A 178 -7.36 7.56 0.19
CA LEU A 178 -5.98 7.40 -0.27
C LEU A 178 -5.06 8.55 0.24
N GLN A 179 -5.60 9.75 0.55
CA GLN A 179 -4.89 10.88 1.17
C GLN A 179 -4.49 10.55 2.58
N ASP A 180 -5.45 10.13 3.38
CA ASP A 180 -5.19 9.81 4.76
C ASP A 180 -4.23 8.63 4.88
N PHE A 181 -4.40 7.62 4.02
CA PHE A 181 -3.50 6.47 3.96
C PHE A 181 -2.05 6.86 3.58
N SER A 182 -1.87 7.61 2.49
CA SER A 182 -0.55 8.07 2.05
C SER A 182 0.14 8.91 3.12
N ARG A 183 -0.62 9.79 3.78
CA ARG A 183 -0.10 10.62 4.87
C ARG A 183 0.32 9.79 6.08
N LEU A 184 -0.50 8.83 6.50
CA LEU A 184 -0.19 7.93 7.60
C LEU A 184 1.11 7.18 7.36
N VAL A 185 1.26 6.57 6.17
CA VAL A 185 2.46 5.82 5.80
C VAL A 185 3.67 6.75 5.72
N GLY A 186 3.55 7.91 5.08
CA GLY A 186 4.64 8.86 4.92
C GLY A 186 5.17 9.44 6.24
N ILE A 187 4.28 9.65 7.22
CA ILE A 187 4.67 10.14 8.55
C ILE A 187 5.29 9.02 9.38
N ASN A 188 4.62 7.87 9.48
CA ASN A 188 4.93 6.85 10.47
C ASN A 188 5.91 5.78 9.98
N TYR A 189 5.91 5.52 8.67
CA TYR A 189 6.66 4.45 8.00
C TYR A 189 7.51 4.99 6.83
N PRO A 190 8.38 5.99 7.06
CA PRO A 190 9.26 6.50 6.02
C PRO A 190 10.16 5.39 5.46
N GLU A 191 10.46 5.46 4.17
CA GLU A 191 11.28 4.47 3.45
C GLU A 191 10.78 3.01 3.47
N ILE A 192 9.60 2.71 4.01
CA ILE A 192 9.11 1.33 4.03
C ILE A 192 8.81 0.77 2.64
N LEU A 193 8.41 1.64 1.70
CA LEU A 193 8.19 1.27 0.30
C LEU A 193 9.50 1.41 -0.46
N ASP A 194 9.96 0.32 -1.10
CA ASP A 194 11.10 0.37 -2.02
C ASP A 194 10.66 0.68 -3.44
N HIS A 195 9.69 -0.09 -3.93
CA HIS A 195 9.08 0.07 -5.24
C HIS A 195 7.56 -0.10 -5.13
N VAL A 196 6.85 0.65 -5.97
CA VAL A 196 5.39 0.57 -6.08
C VAL A 196 5.07 0.30 -7.55
N LEU A 197 4.55 -0.88 -7.85
CA LEU A 197 4.16 -1.27 -9.20
C LEU A 197 2.67 -1.04 -9.36
N VAL A 198 2.28 -0.05 -10.14
CA VAL A 198 0.88 0.23 -10.45
C VAL A 198 0.53 -0.51 -11.73
N ARG A 199 -0.29 -1.55 -11.59
CA ARG A 199 -0.82 -2.32 -12.72
C ARG A 199 -2.13 -1.72 -13.19
N PHE A 200 -2.25 -1.54 -14.50
CA PHE A 200 -3.50 -1.15 -15.14
C PHE A 200 -3.92 -2.12 -16.25
N SER A 201 -5.22 -2.40 -16.36
CA SER A 201 -5.83 -3.08 -17.50
C SER A 201 -7.16 -2.40 -17.85
N PRO A 202 -7.37 -1.93 -19.09
CA PRO A 202 -8.67 -1.45 -19.54
C PRO A 202 -9.69 -2.59 -19.50
N ALA A 203 -10.93 -2.29 -19.10
CA ALA A 203 -12.03 -3.26 -19.14
C ALA A 203 -12.31 -3.77 -20.57
N SER A 204 -11.99 -2.97 -21.59
CA SER A 204 -12.19 -3.29 -23.01
C SER A 204 -11.18 -4.29 -23.60
N LEU A 205 -10.09 -4.63 -22.91
CA LEU A 205 -9.06 -5.55 -23.43
C LEU A 205 -9.28 -7.02 -23.02
N ARG A 206 -10.45 -7.41 -22.51
CA ARG A 206 -10.75 -8.86 -22.30
C ARG A 206 -10.87 -9.64 -23.62
N PHE A 207 -11.12 -8.96 -24.73
CA PHE A 207 -11.13 -9.52 -26.08
C PHE A 207 -10.72 -8.44 -27.07
N GLN A 208 -9.42 -8.23 -27.28
CA GLN A 208 -8.91 -7.76 -28.58
C GLN A 208 -7.38 -7.86 -28.60
N SER A 209 -6.90 -8.50 -29.66
CA SER A 209 -5.50 -8.56 -30.07
C SER A 209 -4.88 -7.16 -30.10
N VAL A 210 -3.74 -7.06 -29.42
CA VAL A 210 -2.75 -5.98 -29.40
C VAL A 210 -2.81 -5.06 -30.63
N THR A 211 -3.13 -3.77 -30.43
CA THR A 211 -2.78 -2.71 -31.37
C THR A 211 -1.71 -1.84 -30.73
N THR A 212 -0.47 -2.04 -31.19
CA THR A 212 0.71 -1.24 -30.89
C THR A 212 0.47 0.22 -31.27
N VAL A 213 0.69 1.16 -30.35
CA VAL A 213 0.81 2.59 -30.67
C VAL A 213 2.20 3.05 -30.25
N THR A 214 3.03 3.32 -31.26
CA THR A 214 4.40 3.83 -31.13
C THR A 214 4.39 5.36 -31.09
N ILE A 215 4.93 6.02 -30.06
CA ILE A 215 5.47 7.40 -30.17
C ILE A 215 6.72 7.60 -29.29
N SER A 216 7.66 8.33 -29.88
CA SER A 216 9.09 8.49 -29.61
C SER A 216 9.47 9.60 -28.59
N LEU A 217 10.62 9.38 -27.93
CA LEU A 217 11.68 10.27 -27.39
C LEU A 217 11.36 11.40 -26.38
N ILE A 218 11.72 11.16 -25.11
CA ILE A 218 12.72 11.87 -24.26
C ILE A 218 12.34 11.63 -22.78
N GLY A 219 13.15 10.81 -22.08
CA GLY A 219 13.34 10.86 -20.62
C GLY A 219 12.12 10.66 -19.69
N ARG A 220 12.03 9.42 -19.15
CA ARG A 220 11.27 8.97 -17.95
C ARG A 220 9.80 8.56 -18.13
N HIS A 221 9.66 7.22 -18.17
CA HIS A 221 8.49 6.37 -17.85
C HIS A 221 7.20 6.68 -18.64
N GLN A 222 7.07 6.05 -19.81
CA GLN A 222 5.83 6.01 -20.59
C GLN A 222 4.83 5.03 -19.95
N VAL A 223 3.57 5.47 -19.81
CA VAL A 223 2.47 4.60 -19.41
C VAL A 223 1.74 4.12 -20.67
N ILE A 224 2.16 3.00 -21.24
CA ILE A 224 1.52 2.45 -22.43
C ILE A 224 0.23 1.73 -21.98
N GLY A 225 -0.92 2.04 -22.59
CA GLY A 225 -2.18 1.34 -22.31
C GLY A 225 -2.93 1.79 -21.05
N ALA A 226 -2.51 2.88 -20.39
CA ALA A 226 -3.32 3.54 -19.38
C ALA A 226 -4.65 4.07 -19.97
N PRO A 227 -5.73 4.11 -19.18
CA PRO A 227 -6.96 4.73 -19.63
C PRO A 227 -6.74 6.23 -19.83
N SER A 228 -7.48 6.83 -20.76
CA SER A 228 -7.29 8.24 -21.15
C SER A 228 -7.37 9.25 -20.00
N TYR A 229 -8.06 8.92 -18.90
CA TYR A 229 -8.16 9.77 -17.71
C TYR A 229 -7.00 9.61 -16.71
N PHE A 230 -6.12 8.61 -16.88
CA PHE A 230 -5.07 8.32 -15.89
C PHE A 230 -4.04 9.43 -15.74
N PRO A 231 -3.61 10.19 -16.78
CA PRO A 231 -2.74 11.34 -16.59
C PRO A 231 -3.29 12.37 -15.60
N THR A 232 -4.61 12.62 -15.63
CA THR A 232 -5.30 13.52 -14.69
C THR A 232 -5.27 12.97 -13.27
N VAL A 233 -5.55 11.67 -13.13
CA VAL A 233 -5.46 10.95 -11.86
C VAL A 233 -4.02 11.01 -11.32
N TRP A 234 -3.02 10.77 -12.18
CA TRP A 234 -1.61 10.76 -11.83
C TRP A 234 -1.11 12.15 -11.39
N SER A 235 -1.49 13.21 -12.09
CA SER A 235 -1.18 14.59 -11.69
C SER A 235 -1.74 14.93 -10.30
N CYS A 236 -2.94 14.45 -9.98
CA CYS A 236 -3.46 14.52 -8.62
C CYS A 236 -2.65 13.63 -7.67
N ILE A 237 -2.23 12.44 -8.15
CA ILE A 237 -1.50 11.49 -7.33
C ILE A 237 -0.13 12.01 -6.89
N GLN A 238 0.49 12.88 -7.66
CA GLN A 238 1.82 13.39 -7.32
C GLN A 238 1.81 14.41 -6.17
N LYS A 239 0.67 15.08 -5.92
CA LYS A 239 0.57 16.20 -4.96
C LYS A 239 0.59 15.79 -3.48
N TRP A 240 0.12 14.58 -3.17
CA TRP A 240 -0.08 14.03 -1.81
C TRP A 240 0.84 12.85 -1.42
N VAL A 241 1.61 12.26 -2.36
CA VAL A 241 2.44 11.05 -2.14
C VAL A 241 3.91 11.42 -1.87
N GLY A 242 4.27 12.67 -2.11
CA GLY A 242 5.62 13.20 -1.86
C GLY A 242 6.62 12.77 -2.93
N ALA A 243 7.57 13.66 -3.26
CA ALA A 243 8.50 13.47 -4.37
C ALA A 243 9.35 12.19 -4.27
N ASN A 244 9.64 11.73 -3.06
CA ASN A 244 10.42 10.52 -2.82
C ASN A 244 9.67 9.24 -3.24
N ILE A 245 8.38 9.11 -2.90
CA ILE A 245 7.59 7.94 -3.29
C ILE A 245 7.24 8.00 -4.78
N VAL A 246 7.01 9.18 -5.35
CA VAL A 246 6.78 9.34 -6.80
C VAL A 246 7.92 8.72 -7.63
N LYS A 247 9.18 8.84 -7.20
CA LYS A 247 10.34 8.22 -7.87
C LYS A 247 10.35 6.69 -7.79
N LYS A 248 9.59 6.10 -6.87
CA LYS A 248 9.52 4.66 -6.62
C LYS A 248 8.33 4.00 -7.33
N ILE A 249 7.42 4.80 -7.89
CA ILE A 249 6.23 4.32 -8.59
C ILE A 249 6.59 4.01 -10.05
N HIS A 250 6.34 2.77 -10.44
CA HIS A 250 6.43 2.28 -11.80
C HIS A 250 5.03 1.92 -12.26
N ILE A 251 4.56 2.51 -13.36
CA ILE A 251 3.24 2.19 -13.90
C ILE A 251 3.46 1.23 -15.07
N LEU A 252 2.83 0.06 -14.97
CA LEU A 252 3.13 -1.11 -15.80
C LEU A 252 1.86 -1.67 -16.45
N GLN A 253 2.02 -2.21 -17.65
CA GLN A 253 1.04 -3.12 -18.24
C GLN A 253 1.02 -4.47 -17.50
N PRO A 254 -0.07 -5.26 -17.61
CA PRO A 254 -0.15 -6.56 -16.97
C PRO A 254 0.98 -7.51 -17.39
N SER A 255 1.41 -7.45 -18.64
CA SER A 255 2.52 -8.24 -19.21
C SER A 255 3.89 -7.86 -18.64
N GLU A 256 4.05 -6.64 -18.12
CA GLU A 256 5.33 -6.11 -17.65
C GLU A 256 5.56 -6.34 -16.15
N VAL A 257 4.49 -6.64 -15.39
CA VAL A 257 4.57 -6.85 -13.94
C VAL A 257 5.48 -8.04 -13.61
N LEU A 258 5.21 -9.22 -14.15
CA LEU A 258 6.00 -10.43 -13.85
C LEU A 258 7.47 -10.29 -14.26
N PRO A 259 7.81 -9.82 -15.48
CA PRO A 259 9.20 -9.55 -15.84
C PRO A 259 9.89 -8.56 -14.91
N THR A 260 9.18 -7.55 -14.40
CA THR A 260 9.75 -6.57 -13.46
C THR A 260 10.01 -7.18 -12.09
N LEU A 261 9.10 -8.04 -11.60
CA LEU A 261 9.28 -8.79 -10.35
C LEU A 261 10.43 -9.80 -10.41
N GLN A 262 10.73 -10.30 -11.61
CA GLN A 262 11.78 -11.29 -11.85
C GLN A 262 13.16 -10.69 -12.10
N LYS A 263 13.35 -9.37 -12.08
CA LYS A 263 14.69 -8.77 -12.17
C LYS A 263 15.37 -8.78 -10.80
#